data_AF-A0A395LYJ2-F1
#
_entry.id   AF-A0A395LYJ2-F1
#
_cell.length_a   1.000
_cell.length_b   1.000
_cell.length_c   1.000
_cell.angle_alpha   90.00
_cell.angle_beta   90.00
_cell.angle_gamma   90.00
#
_symmetry.space_group_name_H-M   'P 1'
#
loop_
_entity.id
_entity.type
_entity.pdbx_description
1 polymer ?
#
loop_
_entity_poly.entity_id
_entity_poly.type
_entity_poly.pdbx_seq_one_letter_code
_entity_poly.pdbx_strand_id
1 'polypeptide(L)'
;MKCQSPVRRKELRFFSYLLSGSALFNFVSALALLYSATDGFSTSLPHTREGSSVIAATFASALLVAANFVYQLVLRMNITFSSVMLIAFVISEVFFSLFLWSLH
;
A
#
# COMPACT_ATOMS: atom_id res chain seq x y z
N MET A 1 9.78 -30.96 -5.80
CA MET A 1 10.35 -29.59 -5.84
C MET A 1 10.54 -29.20 -7.31
N LYS A 2 9.69 -28.34 -7.88
CA LYS A 2 9.88 -27.84 -9.25
C LYS A 2 11.00 -26.78 -9.23
N CYS A 3 12.14 -27.09 -9.84
CA CYS A 3 13.22 -26.13 -10.08
C CYS A 3 12.66 -24.94 -10.86
N GLN A 4 12.57 -23.77 -10.22
CA GLN A 4 12.19 -22.55 -10.90
C GLN A 4 13.30 -22.12 -11.85
N SER A 5 12.94 -21.72 -13.06
CA SER A 5 13.90 -21.12 -13.99
C SER A 5 14.46 -19.82 -13.37
N PRO A 6 15.75 -19.52 -13.59
CA PRO A 6 16.40 -18.33 -13.04
C PRO A 6 15.71 -17.02 -13.46
N VAL A 7 15.03 -17.02 -14.61
CA VAL A 7 14.21 -15.90 -15.11
C VAL A 7 13.01 -15.64 -14.21
N ARG A 8 12.23 -16.67 -13.89
CA ARG A 8 11.01 -16.53 -13.06
C ARG A 8 11.32 -16.06 -11.63
N ARG A 9 12.49 -16.43 -11.10
CA ARG A 9 12.96 -16.00 -9.77
C ARG A 9 13.39 -14.52 -9.73
N LYS A 10 13.84 -13.95 -10.85
CA LYS A 10 14.15 -12.51 -10.94
C LYS A 10 12.86 -11.69 -11.02
N GLU A 11 11.91 -12.15 -11.82
CA GLU A 11 10.60 -11.51 -11.98
C GLU A 11 9.80 -11.47 -10.67
N LEU A 12 9.76 -12.58 -9.92
CA LEU A 12 9.16 -12.64 -8.59
C LEU A 12 9.76 -11.63 -7.60
N ARG A 13 11.09 -11.47 -7.61
CA ARG A 13 11.77 -10.48 -6.76
C ARG A 13 11.44 -9.06 -7.18
N PHE A 14 11.42 -8.79 -8.48
CA PHE A 14 11.02 -7.49 -9.00
C PHE A 14 9.61 -7.10 -8.54
N PHE A 15 8.61 -7.96 -8.75
CA PHE A 15 7.25 -7.69 -8.28
C PHE A 15 7.15 -7.54 -6.77
N SER A 16 7.88 -8.37 -6.00
CA SER A 16 7.91 -8.26 -4.55
C SER A 16 8.47 -6.91 -4.08
N TYR A 17 9.53 -6.40 -4.71
CA TYR A 17 10.08 -5.08 -4.38
C TYR A 17 9.14 -3.95 -4.79
N LEU A 18 8.50 -4.09 -5.95
CA LEU A 18 7.62 -3.07 -6.49
C LEU A 18 6.35 -2.91 -5.64
N LEU A 19 5.76 -4.04 -5.24
CA LEU A 19 4.69 -4.11 -4.24
C LEU A 19 5.13 -3.54 -2.88
N SER A 20 6.28 -3.96 -2.37
CA SER A 20 6.75 -3.43 -1.07
C SER A 20 6.97 -1.92 -1.11
N GLY A 21 7.50 -1.40 -2.22
CA GLY A 21 7.73 0.02 -2.42
C GLY A 21 6.43 0.82 -2.45
N SER A 22 5.41 0.35 -3.18
CA SER A 22 4.11 1.03 -3.22
C SER A 22 3.37 0.98 -1.89
N ALA A 23 3.43 -0.13 -1.15
CA ALA A 23 2.88 -0.19 0.21
C ALA A 23 3.59 0.75 1.17
N LEU A 24 4.92 0.84 1.13
CA LEU A 24 5.69 1.77 1.96
C LEU A 24 5.32 3.22 1.65
N PHE A 25 5.21 3.57 0.37
CA PHE A 25 4.81 4.92 -0.04
C PHE A 25 3.40 5.27 0.44
N ASN A 26 2.47 4.32 0.32
CA ASN A 26 1.10 4.46 0.79
C ASN A 26 1.04 4.62 2.32
N PHE A 27 1.78 3.80 3.05
CA PHE A 27 1.87 3.87 4.50
C PHE A 27 2.43 5.21 5.00
N VAL A 28 3.54 5.67 4.41
CA VAL A 28 4.15 6.96 4.79
C VAL A 28 3.21 8.13 4.48
N SER A 29 2.49 8.08 3.36
CA SER A 29 1.52 9.12 2.98
C SER A 29 0.36 9.18 3.96
N ALA A 30 -0.19 8.03 4.36
CA ALA A 30 -1.24 7.98 5.39
C ALA A 30 -0.75 8.44 6.76
N LEU A 31 0.48 8.07 7.14
CA LEU A 31 1.07 8.51 8.40
C LEU A 31 1.30 10.02 8.42
N ALA A 32 1.77 10.61 7.33
CA ALA A 32 1.96 12.06 7.21
C ALA A 32 0.63 12.82 7.31
N LEU A 33 -0.41 12.32 6.66
CA LEU A 33 -1.76 12.89 6.74
C LEU A 33 -2.35 12.77 8.15
N LEU A 34 -2.16 11.63 8.82
CA LEU A 34 -2.60 11.44 10.20
C LEU A 34 -1.82 12.36 11.17
N TYR A 35 -0.52 12.50 10.97
CA TYR A 35 0.34 13.39 11.74
C TYR A 35 -0.12 14.85 11.62
N SER A 36 -0.42 15.29 10.39
CA SER A 36 -0.95 16.63 10.13
C SER A 36 -2.31 16.86 10.78
N ALA A 37 -3.23 15.91 10.61
CA ALA A 37 -4.59 16.00 11.17
C ALA A 37 -4.65 15.92 12.71
N THR A 38 -3.56 15.51 13.35
CA THR A 38 -3.45 15.41 14.82
C THR A 38 -2.48 16.44 15.42
N ASP A 39 -2.00 17.38 14.60
CA ASP A 39 -0.96 18.36 14.96
C ASP A 39 0.21 17.70 15.70
N GLY A 40 0.76 16.67 15.05
CA GLY A 40 1.83 15.84 15.59
C GLY A 40 1.42 14.90 16.72
N PHE A 41 0.21 14.34 16.66
CA PHE A 41 -0.39 13.50 17.70
C PHE A 41 -0.64 14.22 19.03
N SER A 42 -0.55 15.54 19.04
CA SER A 42 -0.79 16.38 20.23
C SER A 42 -2.28 16.55 20.51
N THR A 43 -3.13 16.42 19.47
CA THR A 43 -4.59 16.50 19.59
C THR A 43 -5.26 15.22 19.10
N SER A 44 -6.32 14.81 19.83
CA SER A 44 -7.22 13.77 19.36
C SER A 44 -7.84 14.19 18.02
N LEU A 45 -7.98 13.24 17.10
CA LEU A 45 -8.64 13.48 15.81
C LEU A 45 -9.99 14.20 16.03
N PRO A 46 -10.17 15.41 15.48
CA PRO A 46 -11.39 16.15 15.70
C PRO A 46 -12.57 15.37 15.10
N HIS A 47 -13.67 15.24 15.84
CA HIS A 47 -14.94 14.69 15.33
C HIS A 47 -15.65 15.67 14.38
N THR A 48 -14.90 16.19 13.41
CA THR A 48 -15.36 17.05 12.32
C THR A 48 -15.44 16.23 11.04
N ARG A 49 -16.13 16.77 10.03
CA ARG A 49 -16.28 16.12 8.72
C ARG A 49 -14.91 15.84 8.06
N GLU A 50 -13.94 16.72 8.30
CA GLU A 50 -12.56 16.60 7.82
C GLU A 50 -11.78 15.51 8.57
N GLY A 51 -11.87 15.47 9.91
CA GLY A 51 -11.26 14.39 10.71
C GLY A 51 -11.82 13.01 10.37
N SER A 52 -13.12 12.90 10.08
CA SER A 52 -13.72 11.65 9.62
C SER A 52 -13.21 11.20 8.25
N SER A 53 -12.92 12.15 7.35
CA SER A 53 -12.30 11.87 6.05
C SER A 53 -10.88 11.34 6.21
N VAL A 54 -10.09 11.97 7.09
CA VAL A 54 -8.72 11.55 7.40
C VAL A 54 -8.67 10.13 7.96
N ILE A 55 -9.57 9.79 8.87
CA ILE A 55 -9.65 8.43 9.43
C ILE A 55 -10.00 7.41 8.34
N ALA A 56 -11.00 7.71 7.51
CA ALA A 56 -11.40 6.82 6.41
C ALA A 56 -10.26 6.60 5.40
N ALA A 57 -9.54 7.68 5.05
CA ALA A 57 -8.35 7.65 4.22
C ALA A 57 -7.23 6.79 4.81
N THR A 58 -6.93 6.99 6.10
CA THR A 58 -5.90 6.21 6.82
C THR A 58 -6.27 4.74 6.92
N PHE A 59 -7.54 4.43 7.18
CA PHE A 59 -8.04 3.06 7.24
C PHE A 59 -7.97 2.35 5.88
N ALA A 60 -8.38 3.04 4.80
CA ALA A 60 -8.25 2.51 3.45
C ALA A 60 -6.79 2.24 3.07
N SER A 61 -5.86 3.11 3.51
CA SER A 61 -4.42 2.85 3.38
C SER A 61 -3.96 1.60 4.12
N ALA A 62 -4.40 1.41 5.37
CA ALA A 62 -4.08 0.21 6.14
C ALA A 62 -4.58 -1.07 5.46
N LEU A 63 -5.77 -1.04 4.85
CA LEU A 63 -6.31 -2.15 4.07
C LEU A 63 -5.48 -2.44 2.81
N LEU A 64 -4.99 -1.41 2.11
CA LEU A 64 -4.11 -1.59 0.95
C LEU A 64 -2.80 -2.26 1.35
N VAL A 65 -2.18 -1.82 2.45
CA VAL A 65 -0.97 -2.46 3.00
C VAL A 65 -1.25 -3.93 3.37
N ALA A 66 -2.40 -4.23 3.98
CA ALA A 66 -2.79 -5.61 4.28
C ALA A 66 -2.96 -6.45 3.00
N ALA A 67 -3.61 -5.90 1.96
CA ALA A 67 -3.74 -6.56 0.67
C ALA A 67 -2.37 -6.82 0.02
N ASN A 68 -1.42 -5.90 0.18
CA ASN A 68 -0.06 -6.05 -0.30
C ASN A 68 0.66 -7.24 0.38
N PHE A 69 0.52 -7.39 1.70
CA PHE A 69 1.02 -8.57 2.43
C PHE A 69 0.44 -9.88 1.88
N VAL A 70 -0.85 -9.90 1.54
CA VAL A 70 -1.49 -11.08 0.93
C VAL A 70 -0.86 -11.36 -0.44
N TYR A 71 -0.67 -10.36 -1.30
CA TYR A 71 -0.02 -10.56 -2.59
C TYR A 71 1.41 -11.08 -2.44
N GLN A 72 2.18 -10.56 -1.49
CA GLN A 72 3.54 -11.06 -1.20
C GLN A 72 3.53 -12.51 -0.69
N LEU A 73 2.57 -12.88 0.15
CA LEU A 73 2.41 -14.25 0.63
C LEU A 73 2.09 -15.20 -0.53
N VAL A 74 1.15 -14.82 -1.39
CA VAL A 74 0.74 -15.64 -2.53
C VAL A 74 1.88 -15.80 -3.55
N LEU A 75 2.66 -14.74 -3.79
CA LEU A 75 3.88 -14.80 -4.59
C LEU A 75 4.90 -15.79 -3.99
N ARG A 76 5.08 -15.80 -2.66
CA ARG A 76 5.94 -16.79 -1.98
C ARG A 76 5.41 -18.21 -2.07
N MET A 77 4.08 -18.39 -2.11
CA MET A 77 3.43 -19.69 -2.30
C MET A 77 3.50 -20.21 -3.75
N ASN A 78 4.16 -19.50 -4.67
CA ASN A 78 4.29 -19.86 -6.09
C ASN A 78 2.96 -19.98 -6.84
N ILE A 79 1.90 -19.37 -6.31
CA ILE A 79 0.63 -19.26 -7.02
C ILE A 79 0.82 -18.18 -8.08
N THR A 80 0.48 -18.51 -9.32
CA THR A 80 0.78 -17.65 -10.47
C THR A 80 -0.28 -16.56 -10.57
N PHE A 81 0.07 -15.32 -10.26
CA PHE A 81 -0.76 -14.16 -10.56
C PHE A 81 -0.43 -13.58 -11.93
N SER A 82 -1.43 -12.97 -12.57
CA SER A 82 -1.20 -12.19 -13.80
C SER A 82 -0.37 -10.96 -13.48
N SER A 83 0.73 -10.76 -14.20
CA SER A 83 1.59 -9.57 -14.07
C SER A 83 0.80 -8.26 -14.24
N VAL A 84 -0.22 -8.26 -15.09
CA VAL A 84 -1.12 -7.11 -15.31
C VAL A 84 -1.87 -6.73 -14.03
N MET A 85 -2.33 -7.73 -13.25
CA MET A 85 -3.07 -7.49 -12.02
C MET A 85 -2.18 -6.87 -10.94
N LEU A 86 -0.94 -7.37 -10.80
CA LEU A 86 0.03 -6.83 -9.84
C LEU A 86 0.40 -5.37 -10.18
N ILE A 87 0.62 -5.09 -11.46
CA ILE A 87 0.92 -3.73 -11.93
C ILE A 87 -0.27 -2.80 -11.68
N ALA A 88 -1.48 -3.23 -12.02
CA ALA A 88 -2.70 -2.43 -11.78
C ALA A 88 -2.90 -2.13 -10.28
N PHE A 89 -2.61 -3.10 -9.41
CA PHE A 89 -2.67 -2.91 -7.96
C PHE A 89 -1.66 -1.85 -7.48
N VAL A 90 -0.40 -1.95 -7.91
CA VAL A 90 0.64 -0.96 -7.57
C VAL A 90 0.24 0.43 -8.05
N ILE A 91 -0.22 0.54 -9.29
CA ILE A 91 -0.69 1.82 -9.84
C ILE A 91 -1.80 2.40 -8.95
N SER A 92 -2.76 1.58 -8.54
CA SER A 92 -3.85 1.99 -7.65
C SER A 92 -3.35 2.48 -6.29
N GLU A 93 -2.37 1.79 -5.68
CA GLU A 93 -1.73 2.24 -4.42
C GLU A 93 -1.03 3.59 -4.57
N VAL A 94 -0.34 3.81 -5.70
CA VAL A 94 0.33 5.09 -5.99
C VAL A 94 -0.69 6.22 -6.18
N PHE A 95 -1.73 6.00 -6.97
CA PHE A 95 -2.81 6.99 -7.15
C PHE A 95 -3.52 7.30 -5.83
N PHE A 96 -3.77 6.29 -5.01
CA PHE A 96 -4.36 6.50 -3.68
C PHE A 96 -3.44 7.33 -2.79
N SER A 97 -2.13 7.07 -2.82
CA SER A 97 -1.14 7.85 -2.08
C SER A 97 -1.11 9.31 -2.52
N LEU A 98 -1.20 9.58 -3.82
CA LEU A 98 -1.33 10.95 -4.35
C LEU A 98 -2.63 11.62 -3.89
N PHE A 99 -3.73 10.88 -3.84
CA PHE A 99 -4.99 11.38 -3.28
C PHE A 99 -4.85 11.75 -1.80
N LEU A 100 -4.15 10.94 -1.00
CA LEU A 100 -3.87 11.29 0.41
C LEU A 100 -3.08 12.59 0.53
N TRP A 101 -2.10 12.83 -0.36
CA TRP A 101 -1.36 14.08 -0.37
C TRP A 101 -2.24 15.29 -0.71
N SER A 102 -3.31 15.12 -1.49
CA SER A 102 -4.28 16.19 -1.77
C SER A 102 -5.22 16.51 -0.60
N LEU A 103 -5.29 15.62 0.40
CA LEU A 103 -6.10 15.79 1.61
C LEU A 103 -5.29 16.38 2.78
N HIS A 104 -3.97 16.53 2.61
CA HIS A 104 -3.07 17.22 3.52
C HIS A 104 -3.20 18.73 3.28
#